data_AF-A0AA44F8X5-F1
#
_entry.id   AF-A0AA44F8X5-F1
#
_cell.length_a   1.000
_cell.length_b   1.000
_cell.length_c   1.000
_cell.angle_alpha   90.00
_cell.angle_beta   90.00
_cell.angle_gamma   90.00
#
_symmetry.space_group_name_H-M   'P 1'
#
loop_
_entity.id
_entity.type
_entity.pdbx_description
1 polymer ?
#
loop_
_entity_poly.entity_id
_entity_poly.type
_entity_poly.pdbx_seq_one_letter_code
_entity_poly.pdbx_strand_id
1 'polypeptide(L)'
;MTEIHWMAATGLMTALFWMVYVSNRFAVIGIPASLGNPNPEHKPLSDWAQRATAAHQNAMENFPIFAALVLGVVALNLSSSLTITLSMLYFFARLAHFVVYTLGIPVARTLTFALGWVVQVVLALVILGVV
;
A
#
# COMPACT_ATOMS: atom_id res chain seq x y z
N MET A 1 -1.67 -0.04 20.33
CA MET A 1 -0.74 -0.15 19.19
C MET A 1 -0.07 1.20 18.98
N THR A 2 1.23 1.22 18.69
CA THR A 2 2.00 2.45 18.38
C THR A 2 2.11 2.66 16.87
N GLU A 3 2.71 3.76 16.43
CA GLU A 3 3.00 4.07 15.03
C GLU A 3 3.80 2.94 14.36
N ILE A 4 4.80 2.39 15.06
CA ILE A 4 5.61 1.26 14.55
C ILE A 4 4.78 0.00 14.32
N HIS A 5 3.79 -0.27 15.18
CA HIS A 5 2.90 -1.42 14.98
C HIS A 5 2.05 -1.24 13.71
N TRP A 6 1.55 -0.03 13.46
CA TRP A 6 0.80 0.29 12.23
C TRP A 6 1.68 0.32 10.98
N MET A 7 2.92 0.79 11.10
CA MET A 7 3.91 0.71 10.03
C MET A 7 4.21 -0.75 9.68
N ALA A 8 4.45 -1.60 10.68
CA ALA A 8 4.67 -3.03 10.46
C ALA A 8 3.45 -3.71 9.85
N ALA A 9 2.23 -3.41 10.32
CA ALA A 9 1.00 -3.93 9.74
C ALA A 9 0.82 -3.52 8.27
N THR A 10 1.14 -2.27 7.94
CA THR A 10 1.10 -1.76 6.56
C THR A 10 2.14 -2.43 5.67
N GLY A 11 3.35 -2.64 6.19
CA GLY A 11 4.42 -3.37 5.50
C GLY A 11 4.02 -4.82 5.21
N LEU A 12 3.49 -5.52 6.22
CA LEU A 12 2.97 -6.88 6.08
C LEU A 12 1.84 -6.95 5.05
N MET A 13 0.85 -6.06 5.15
CA MET A 13 -0.26 -6.00 4.19
C MET A 13 0.25 -5.81 2.76
N THR A 14 1.18 -4.87 2.55
CA THR A 14 1.76 -4.60 1.23
C THR A 14 2.52 -5.82 0.71
N ALA A 15 3.30 -6.49 1.58
CA ALA A 15 4.03 -7.71 1.24
C ALA A 15 3.13 -8.91 0.90
N LEU A 16 1.83 -8.85 1.23
CA LEU A 16 0.85 -9.89 0.90
C LEU A 16 0.03 -9.60 -0.37
N PHE A 17 0.04 -8.36 -0.88
CA PHE A 17 -0.78 -7.97 -2.04
C PHE A 17 -0.46 -8.77 -3.31
N TRP A 18 0.78 -9.21 -3.49
CA TRP A 18 1.15 -10.00 -4.67
C TRP A 18 0.40 -11.33 -4.78
N MET A 19 -0.01 -11.91 -3.64
CA MET A 19 -0.75 -13.17 -3.61
C MET A 19 -2.09 -13.05 -4.34
N VAL A 20 -2.70 -11.86 -4.35
CA VAL A 20 -3.98 -11.58 -4.98
C VAL A 20 -3.91 -11.78 -6.49
N TYR A 21 -2.97 -11.14 -7.19
CA TYR A 21 -2.84 -11.30 -8.65
C TYR A 21 -2.09 -12.57 -9.07
N VAL A 22 -1.25 -13.15 -8.20
CA VAL A 22 -0.62 -14.44 -8.51
C VAL A 22 -1.65 -15.58 -8.53
N SER A 23 -2.72 -15.50 -7.74
CA SER A 23 -3.84 -16.44 -7.87
C SER A 23 -4.41 -16.46 -9.29
N ASN A 24 -4.51 -15.30 -9.94
CA ASN A 24 -4.93 -15.20 -11.34
C ASN A 24 -3.86 -15.76 -12.29
N ARG A 25 -2.58 -15.50 -12.02
CA ARG A 25 -1.47 -16.05 -12.81
C ARG A 25 -1.53 -17.58 -12.84
N PHE A 26 -1.76 -18.22 -11.69
CA PHE A 26 -1.96 -19.67 -11.63
C PHE A 26 -3.16 -20.14 -12.44
N ALA A 27 -4.28 -19.41 -12.42
CA ALA A 27 -5.48 -19.76 -13.18
C ALA A 27 -5.33 -19.56 -14.70
N VAL A 28 -4.57 -18.54 -15.14
CA VAL A 28 -4.50 -18.15 -16.56
C VAL A 28 -3.36 -18.87 -17.31
N ILE A 29 -2.18 -18.96 -16.69
CA ILE A 29 -0.99 -19.53 -17.34
C ILE A 29 -0.50 -20.84 -16.69
N GLY A 30 -1.10 -21.25 -15.57
CA GLY A 30 -0.72 -22.46 -14.84
C GLY A 30 0.47 -22.26 -13.89
N ILE A 31 0.59 -23.15 -12.91
CA ILE A 31 1.64 -23.10 -11.87
C ILE A 31 3.05 -23.22 -12.47
N PRO A 32 3.36 -24.18 -13.38
CA PRO A 32 4.71 -24.32 -13.92
C PRO A 32 5.20 -23.05 -14.64
N ALA A 33 4.35 -22.45 -15.47
CA ALA A 33 4.68 -21.21 -16.17
C ALA A 33 4.72 -19.97 -15.23
N SER A 34 3.98 -20.01 -14.13
CA SER A 34 4.01 -18.95 -13.11
C SER A 34 5.30 -18.94 -12.29
N LEU A 35 5.89 -20.10 -12.06
CA LEU A 35 7.18 -20.27 -11.38
C LEU A 35 8.37 -20.00 -12.29
N GLY A 36 8.16 -20.02 -13.61
CA GLY A 36 9.16 -19.67 -14.62
C GLY A 36 9.35 -18.17 -14.81
N ASN A 37 10.33 -17.82 -15.65
CA ASN A 37 10.63 -16.44 -16.02
C ASN A 37 9.45 -15.78 -16.76
N PRO A 38 9.32 -14.44 -16.70
CA PRO A 38 8.35 -13.72 -17.52
C PRO A 38 8.51 -14.05 -19.00
N ASN A 39 7.42 -14.46 -19.65
CA ASN A 39 7.38 -14.73 -21.08
C ASN A 39 6.29 -13.83 -21.72
N PRO A 40 6.65 -12.98 -22.70
CA PRO A 40 5.71 -12.13 -23.43
C PRO A 40 4.61 -12.89 -24.19
N GLU A 41 4.85 -14.17 -24.52
CA GLU A 41 3.88 -15.01 -25.25
C GLU A 41 2.75 -15.55 -24.37
N HIS A 42 2.85 -15.37 -23.04
CA HIS A 42 1.81 -15.78 -22.12
C HIS A 42 0.52 -14.99 -22.33
N LYS A 43 -0.62 -15.67 -22.13
CA LYS A 43 -1.93 -15.01 -22.14
C LYS A 43 -1.96 -13.85 -21.14
N PRO A 44 -2.58 -12.71 -21.50
CA PRO A 44 -2.71 -11.59 -20.59
C PRO A 44 -3.53 -12.00 -19.36
N LEU A 45 -3.15 -11.46 -18.20
CA LEU A 45 -3.92 -11.62 -16.97
C LEU A 45 -5.28 -10.93 -17.10
N SER A 46 -6.25 -11.36 -16.29
CA SER A 46 -7.55 -10.68 -16.22
C SER A 46 -7.39 -9.20 -15.84
N ASP A 47 -8.28 -8.33 -16.32
CA ASP A 47 -8.16 -6.87 -16.10
C ASP A 47 -8.05 -6.49 -14.62
N TRP A 48 -8.77 -7.19 -13.74
CA TRP A 48 -8.69 -6.95 -12.29
C TRP A 48 -7.31 -7.29 -11.72
N ALA A 49 -6.64 -8.33 -12.24
CA ALA A 49 -5.33 -8.75 -11.79
C ALA A 49 -4.25 -7.78 -12.27
N GLN A 50 -4.40 -7.25 -13.49
CA GLN A 50 -3.54 -6.15 -13.97
C GLN A 50 -3.70 -4.89 -13.09
N ARG A 51 -4.93 -4.54 -12.72
CA ARG A 51 -5.19 -3.43 -11.77
C ARG A 51 -4.63 -3.72 -10.37
N ALA A 52 -4.74 -4.94 -9.86
CA ALA A 52 -4.15 -5.34 -8.59
C ALA A 52 -2.62 -5.22 -8.60
N THR A 53 -1.95 -5.59 -9.70
CA THR A 53 -0.50 -5.37 -9.89
C THR A 53 -0.16 -3.89 -9.82
N ALA A 54 -0.89 -3.03 -10.54
CA ALA A 54 -0.69 -1.58 -10.50
C ALA A 54 -0.96 -0.98 -9.09
N ALA A 55 -1.98 -1.48 -8.40
CA ALA A 55 -2.30 -1.08 -7.03
C ALA A 55 -1.20 -1.48 -6.03
N HIS A 56 -0.62 -2.67 -6.21
CA HIS A 56 0.50 -3.15 -5.41
C HIS A 56 1.76 -2.31 -5.65
N GLN A 57 2.11 -2.04 -6.91
CA GLN A 57 3.24 -1.15 -7.26
C GLN A 57 3.09 0.23 -6.61
N ASN A 58 1.89 0.83 -6.70
CA ASN A 58 1.63 2.11 -6.04
C ASN A 58 1.79 2.02 -4.50
N ALA A 59 1.40 0.91 -3.87
CA ALA A 59 1.64 0.71 -2.44
C ALA A 59 3.13 0.59 -2.11
N MET A 60 3.90 -0.12 -2.93
CA MET A 60 5.36 -0.26 -2.78
C MET A 60 6.10 1.07 -2.94
N GLU A 61 5.63 1.97 -3.80
CA GLU A 61 6.22 3.31 -3.96
C GLU A 61 5.91 4.23 -2.78
N ASN A 62 4.70 4.12 -2.21
CA ASN A 62 4.27 5.00 -1.12
C ASN A 62 4.75 4.52 0.25
N PHE A 63 4.95 3.21 0.44
CA PHE A 63 5.34 2.65 1.73
C PHE A 63 6.67 3.19 2.28
N PRO A 64 7.78 3.29 1.51
CA PRO A 64 9.05 3.83 2.00
C PRO A 64 8.93 5.25 2.55
N ILE A 65 8.12 6.10 1.91
CA ILE A 65 7.86 7.48 2.36
C ILE A 65 7.18 7.45 3.72
N PHE A 66 6.09 6.69 3.84
CA PHE A 66 5.37 6.55 5.11
C PHE A 66 6.24 5.96 6.22
N ALA A 67 7.02 4.91 5.91
CA ALA A 67 7.90 4.26 6.88
C ALA A 67 8.99 5.22 7.38
N ALA A 68 9.62 5.99 6.49
CA ALA A 68 10.60 7.00 6.87
C ALA A 68 10.01 8.07 7.80
N LEU A 69 8.79 8.52 7.54
CA LEU A 69 8.09 9.50 8.38
C LEU A 69 7.75 8.92 9.76
N VAL A 70 7.23 7.70 9.84
CA VAL A 70 6.95 7.05 11.13
C VAL A 70 8.23 6.86 11.93
N LEU A 71 9.31 6.39 11.29
CA LEU A 71 10.61 6.25 11.93
C LEU A 71 11.16 7.60 12.41
N GLY A 72 10.98 8.67 11.63
CA GLY A 72 11.36 10.03 12.00
C GLY A 72 10.61 10.55 13.23
N VAL A 73 9.30 10.38 13.28
CA VAL A 73 8.46 10.73 14.46
C VAL A 73 8.99 10.04 15.72
N VAL A 74 9.25 8.73 15.63
CA VAL A 74 9.71 7.93 16.78
C VAL A 74 11.14 8.33 17.19
N ALA A 75 12.05 8.48 16.23
CA ALA A 75 13.45 8.84 16.49
C ALA A 75 13.60 10.22 17.14
N LEU A 76 12.70 11.16 16.81
CA LEU A 76 12.67 12.51 17.37
C LEU A 76 11.84 12.61 18.66
N ASN A 77 11.29 11.50 19.16
CA ASN A 77 10.39 11.46 20.32
C ASN A 77 9.14 12.36 20.15
N LEU A 78 8.60 12.45 18.93
CA LEU A 78 7.40 13.23 18.58
C LEU A 78 6.11 12.40 18.62
N SER A 79 6.17 11.20 19.21
CA SER A 79 5.02 10.31 19.31
C SER A 79 3.88 10.94 20.11
N SER A 80 2.68 10.90 19.55
CA SER A 80 1.47 11.48 20.13
C SER A 80 0.23 10.66 19.74
N SER A 81 -0.91 10.95 20.38
CA SER A 81 -2.18 10.33 19.97
C SER A 81 -2.51 10.61 18.50
N LEU A 82 -2.14 11.80 17.98
CA LEU A 82 -2.35 12.18 16.59
C LEU A 82 -1.54 11.30 15.63
N THR A 83 -0.23 11.13 15.85
CA THR A 83 0.66 10.33 14.98
C THR A 83 0.27 8.86 14.95
N ILE A 84 -0.22 8.32 16.07
CA ILE A 84 -0.77 6.97 16.17
C ILE A 84 -2.05 6.84 15.34
N THR A 85 -3.00 7.76 15.49
CA THR A 85 -4.25 7.76 14.72
C THR A 85 -4.00 7.92 13.22
N LEU A 86 -3.07 8.79 12.83
CA LEU A 86 -2.65 8.96 11.44
C LEU A 86 -2.05 7.67 10.87
N SER A 87 -1.17 7.00 11.60
CA SER A 87 -0.56 5.73 11.17
C SER A 87 -1.61 4.62 10.96
N MET A 88 -2.62 4.56 11.84
CA MET A 88 -3.78 3.68 11.67
C MET A 88 -4.59 4.04 10.42
N LEU A 89 -4.86 5.33 10.22
CA LEU A 89 -5.64 5.82 9.08
C LEU A 89 -4.93 5.52 7.76
N TYR A 90 -3.60 5.64 7.70
CA TYR A 90 -2.80 5.25 6.55
C TYR A 90 -3.02 3.79 6.18
N PHE A 91 -2.94 2.88 7.17
CA PHE A 91 -3.18 1.45 6.95
C PHE A 91 -4.53 1.20 6.26
N PHE A 92 -5.62 1.73 6.81
CA PHE A 92 -6.95 1.53 6.25
C PHE A 92 -7.14 2.24 4.90
N ALA A 93 -6.55 3.42 4.71
CA ALA A 93 -6.57 4.12 3.43
C ALA A 93 -5.89 3.29 2.32
N ARG A 94 -4.74 2.68 2.63
CA ARG A 94 -4.01 1.82 1.69
C ARG A 94 -4.72 0.51 1.41
N LEU A 95 -5.35 -0.10 2.43
CA LEU A 95 -6.19 -1.28 2.25
C LEU A 95 -7.37 -0.98 1.32
N ALA A 96 -8.11 0.09 1.61
CA ALA A 96 -9.24 0.53 0.80
C ALA A 96 -8.80 0.86 -0.63
N HIS A 97 -7.69 1.57 -0.80
CA HIS A 97 -7.13 1.89 -2.11
C HIS A 97 -6.84 0.63 -2.93
N PHE A 98 -6.19 -0.37 -2.35
CA PHE A 98 -5.87 -1.61 -3.03
C PHE A 98 -7.15 -2.35 -3.50
N VAL A 99 -8.14 -2.47 -2.62
CA VAL A 99 -9.42 -3.13 -2.94
C VAL A 99 -10.17 -2.39 -4.04
N VAL A 100 -10.39 -1.08 -3.88
CA VAL A 100 -11.14 -0.23 -4.80
C VAL A 100 -10.47 -0.17 -6.18
N TYR A 101 -9.14 -0.09 -6.22
CA TYR A 101 -8.39 -0.10 -7.47
C TYR A 101 -8.50 -1.46 -8.16
N THR A 102 -8.35 -2.56 -7.42
CA THR A 102 -8.52 -3.92 -7.96
C THR A 102 -9.91 -4.10 -8.60
N LEU A 103 -10.96 -3.62 -7.92
CA LEU A 103 -12.34 -3.65 -8.42
C LEU A 103 -12.60 -2.70 -9.60
N GLY A 104 -11.69 -1.75 -9.86
CA GLY A 104 -11.83 -0.81 -10.97
C GLY A 104 -12.86 0.30 -10.72
N ILE A 105 -13.13 0.64 -9.46
CA ILE A 105 -14.11 1.69 -9.11
C ILE A 105 -13.44 3.07 -9.28
N PRO A 106 -13.86 3.87 -10.28
CA PRO A 106 -13.26 5.18 -10.54
C PRO A 106 -13.58 6.16 -9.41
N VAL A 107 -12.78 7.23 -9.31
CA VAL A 107 -12.87 8.30 -8.28
C VAL A 107 -12.58 7.84 -6.85
N ALA A 108 -13.20 6.77 -6.37
CA ALA A 108 -12.96 6.20 -5.03
C ALA A 108 -11.49 5.82 -4.83
N ARG A 109 -10.81 5.33 -5.89
CA ARG A 109 -9.36 5.11 -5.88
C ARG A 109 -8.60 6.40 -5.56
N THR A 110 -8.96 7.51 -6.20
CA THR A 110 -8.27 8.79 -6.00
C THR A 110 -8.50 9.33 -4.60
N LEU A 111 -9.72 9.21 -4.06
CA LEU A 111 -10.04 9.65 -2.71
C LEU A 111 -9.28 8.86 -1.64
N THR A 112 -9.23 7.53 -1.77
CA THR A 112 -8.49 6.66 -0.85
C THR A 112 -6.98 6.87 -0.93
N PHE A 113 -6.45 7.14 -2.13
CA PHE A 113 -5.06 7.56 -2.31
C PHE A 113 -4.78 8.90 -1.61
N ALA A 114 -5.62 9.91 -1.86
CA ALA A 114 -5.47 11.25 -1.30
C ALA A 114 -5.48 11.22 0.23
N LEU A 115 -6.30 10.37 0.85
CA LEU A 115 -6.31 10.18 2.30
C LEU A 115 -4.95 9.70 2.83
N GLY A 116 -4.36 8.68 2.17
CA GLY A 116 -3.01 8.20 2.54
C GLY A 116 -1.93 9.26 2.33
N TRP A 117 -2.03 10.06 1.27
CA TRP A 117 -1.13 11.18 1.01
C TRP A 117 -1.25 12.28 2.07
N VAL A 118 -2.47 12.67 2.46
CA VAL A 118 -2.71 13.66 3.53
C VAL A 118 -2.07 13.20 4.83
N VAL A 119 -2.18 11.91 5.18
CA VAL A 119 -1.51 11.36 6.35
C VAL A 119 0.01 11.59 6.30
N GLN A 120 0.65 11.26 5.17
CA GLN A 120 2.09 11.48 5.01
C GLN A 120 2.47 12.96 5.14
N VAL A 121 1.68 13.86 4.54
CA VAL A 121 1.89 15.31 4.66
C VAL A 121 1.81 15.75 6.11
N VAL A 122 0.79 15.32 6.86
CA VAL A 122 0.64 15.73 8.27
C VAL A 122 1.77 15.16 9.14
N LEU A 123 2.18 13.90 8.94
CA LEU A 123 3.33 13.33 9.65
C LEU A 123 4.62 14.12 9.36
N ALA A 124 4.82 14.55 8.10
CA ALA A 124 5.95 15.40 7.75
C ALA A 124 5.87 16.78 8.42
N LEU A 125 4.68 17.40 8.49
CA LEU A 125 4.49 18.68 9.17
C LEU A 125 4.76 18.60 10.68
N VAL A 126 4.41 17.49 11.32
CA VAL A 126 4.78 17.21 12.72
C VAL A 126 6.30 17.16 12.88
N ILE A 127 7.00 16.45 12.00
CA ILE A 127 8.48 16.40 12.02
C ILE A 127 9.11 17.78 11.80
N LEU A 128 8.51 18.59 10.94
CA LEU A 128 8.96 19.96 10.65
C LEU A 128 8.57 20.98 11.74
N GLY A 129 7.83 20.58 12.78
CA GLY A 129 7.41 21.46 13.87
C GLY A 129 6.36 22.50 13.47
N VAL A 130 5.60 22.25 12.40
CA VAL A 130 4.54 23.14 11.92
C VAL A 130 3.21 22.85 12.64
N VAL A 131 3.03 21.60 13.10
CA VAL A 131 1.85 21.10 13.82
C VAL A 131 2.30 20.41 15.10
#